data_AF-A0A920G767-F1
#
_entry.id   AF-A0A920G767-F1
#
_cell.length_a   1.000
_cell.length_b   1.000
_cell.length_c   1.000
_cell.angle_alpha   90.00
_cell.angle_beta   90.00
_cell.angle_gamma   90.00
#
_symmetry.space_group_name_H-M   'P 1'
#
loop_
_entity.id
_entity.type
_entity.pdbx_description
1 polymer ?
#
loop_
_entity_poly.entity_id
_entity_poly.type
_entity_poly.pdbx_seq_one_letter_code
_entity_poly.pdbx_strand_id
1 'polypeptide(L)'
;MRKIILILLLLIPYLGISNNFLKFKSDSVWTSPDSYYLSKGKITTLLNQSQYKNWVAGGINNLSLTLILDYDYILKKGDLEWINRIDGAYGIVKNQNETLKKNEDRFELYSLLALKNKGRWSYSALLNVKSQWANGYEYTQGFANSQIRTLKTKFLSPAYSQLGIGMFYKKDNNLWFNYAVLSARYIMVNPIFTESLSDGENYFGVDKGKTGRFEAGGIFSAYYKTELLKNMFFENKLNLFQIILRIL
;
A
#
# COMPACT_ATOMS: atom_id res chain seq x y z
N MET A 1 40.21 -4.22 -30.04
CA MET A 1 40.50 -4.29 -28.59
C MET A 1 39.27 -3.80 -27.82
N ARG A 2 38.39 -4.71 -27.39
CA ARG A 2 37.18 -4.37 -26.61
C ARG A 2 37.48 -4.62 -25.14
N LYS A 3 37.46 -3.57 -24.32
CA LYS A 3 37.57 -3.68 -22.86
C LYS A 3 36.24 -4.24 -22.33
N ILE A 4 36.23 -5.54 -22.02
CA ILE A 4 35.16 -6.18 -21.25
C ILE A 4 35.43 -5.81 -19.80
N ILE A 5 34.62 -4.88 -19.27
CA ILE A 5 34.58 -4.61 -17.82
C ILE A 5 33.80 -5.76 -17.19
N LEU A 6 34.53 -6.73 -16.65
CA LEU A 6 34.01 -7.78 -15.78
C LEU A 6 33.64 -7.13 -14.44
N ILE A 7 32.34 -6.97 -14.17
CA ILE A 7 31.84 -6.75 -12.81
C ILE A 7 31.76 -8.13 -12.15
N LEU A 8 32.80 -8.46 -11.38
CA LEU A 8 32.80 -9.54 -10.41
C LEU A 8 31.82 -9.16 -9.29
N LEU A 9 30.58 -9.66 -9.35
CA LEU A 9 29.68 -9.65 -8.19
C LEU A 9 29.62 -11.09 -7.64
N LEU A 10 30.48 -11.32 -6.66
CA LEU A 10 30.41 -12.34 -5.60
C LEU A 10 29.37 -13.46 -5.82
N LEU A 11 29.88 -14.61 -6.26
CA LEU A 11 29.33 -15.92 -5.92
C LEU A 11 29.38 -16.07 -4.38
N ILE A 12 28.34 -15.58 -3.70
CA ILE A 12 28.06 -16.03 -2.35
C ILE A 12 27.43 -17.42 -2.50
N PRO A 13 28.06 -18.49 -2.01
CA PRO A 13 27.40 -19.79 -1.99
C PRO A 13 26.12 -19.65 -1.17
N TYR A 14 25.03 -20.16 -1.74
CA TYR A 14 23.69 -20.20 -1.19
C TYR A 14 23.69 -21.02 0.11
N LEU A 15 24.20 -20.45 1.19
CA LEU A 15 23.73 -20.76 2.53
C LEU A 15 22.41 -20.01 2.66
N GLY A 16 21.32 -20.78 2.69
CA GLY A 16 20.06 -20.31 3.23
C GLY A 16 20.28 -19.94 4.70
N ILE A 17 20.89 -18.79 4.94
CA ILE A 17 20.82 -18.14 6.22
C ILE A 17 19.42 -17.56 6.24
N SER A 18 18.49 -18.30 6.84
CA SER A 18 17.33 -17.69 7.47
C SER A 18 17.89 -16.73 8.51
N ASN A 19 18.27 -15.53 8.08
CA ASN A 19 18.74 -14.49 8.96
C ASN A 19 17.62 -14.30 9.96
N ASN A 20 17.95 -14.65 11.20
CA ASN A 20 17.18 -14.39 12.38
C ASN A 20 16.49 -13.05 12.18
N PHE A 21 15.17 -13.05 12.33
CA PHE A 21 14.43 -11.83 12.59
C PHE A 21 15.33 -10.95 13.45
N LEU A 22 15.70 -9.78 12.96
CA LEU A 22 16.08 -8.69 13.86
C LEU A 22 14.79 -8.41 14.65
N LYS A 23 14.55 -9.24 15.67
CA LYS A 23 13.66 -8.94 16.76
C LYS A 23 14.33 -7.73 17.40
N PHE A 24 13.87 -6.54 17.02
CA PHE A 24 13.98 -5.41 17.90
C PHE A 24 13.48 -5.91 19.25
N LYS A 25 14.37 -5.91 20.24
CA LYS A 25 14.04 -6.25 21.61
C LYS A 25 12.85 -5.34 21.95
N SER A 26 11.70 -5.96 22.18
CA SER A 26 10.56 -5.27 22.77
C SER A 26 11.04 -4.88 24.16
N ASP A 27 11.62 -3.69 24.29
CA ASP A 27 11.92 -3.14 25.60
C ASP A 27 10.61 -3.16 26.39
N SER A 28 10.70 -3.78 27.56
CA SER A 28 9.58 -4.09 28.44
C SER A 28 8.70 -2.87 28.62
N VAL A 29 7.53 -2.92 28.00
CA VAL A 29 6.46 -1.96 28.21
C VAL A 29 5.98 -2.12 29.63
N TRP A 30 5.78 -1.01 30.33
CA TRP A 30 5.00 -0.98 31.56
C TRP A 30 3.59 -1.55 31.27
N THR A 31 3.42 -2.85 31.48
CA THR A 31 2.13 -3.52 31.32
C THR A 31 1.36 -3.39 32.62
N SER A 32 0.49 -2.38 32.70
CA SER A 32 -0.72 -2.56 33.50
C SER A 32 -1.61 -3.56 32.74
N PRO A 33 -2.37 -4.45 33.42
CA PRO A 33 -3.32 -5.36 32.75
C PRO A 33 -4.26 -4.66 31.77
N ASP A 34 -4.55 -3.38 32.02
CA ASP A 34 -5.46 -2.55 31.23
C ASP A 34 -4.76 -1.66 30.18
N SER A 35 -3.43 -1.68 30.10
CA SER A 35 -2.73 -0.86 29.11
C SER A 35 -1.47 -1.52 28.56
N TYR A 36 -1.43 -1.67 27.24
CA TYR A 36 -0.26 -2.14 26.52
C TYR A 36 -0.15 -1.42 25.18
N TYR A 37 1.05 -1.40 24.62
CA TYR A 37 1.24 -1.09 23.22
C TYR A 37 1.95 -2.23 22.52
N LEU A 38 1.66 -2.42 21.24
CA LEU A 38 2.29 -3.39 20.38
C LEU A 38 2.78 -2.65 19.14
N SER A 39 4.09 -2.66 18.91
CA SER A 39 4.71 -2.16 17.68
C SER A 39 5.34 -3.32 16.93
N LYS A 40 5.02 -3.45 15.64
CA LYS A 40 5.58 -4.47 14.75
C LYS A 40 5.92 -3.81 13.42
N GLY A 41 7.21 -3.75 13.11
CA GLY A 41 7.70 -3.32 11.81
C GLY A 41 8.28 -4.49 11.04
N LYS A 42 8.03 -4.53 9.73
CA LYS A 42 8.63 -5.46 8.78
C LYS A 42 9.07 -4.68 7.56
N ILE A 43 10.33 -4.82 7.21
CA ILE A 43 10.87 -4.33 5.94
C ILE A 43 11.19 -5.56 5.10
N THR A 44 10.62 -5.65 3.90
CA THR A 44 10.86 -6.73 2.94
C THR A 44 11.58 -6.16 1.73
N THR A 45 12.71 -6.75 1.39
CA THR A 45 13.43 -6.45 0.15
C THR A 45 13.26 -7.62 -0.80
N LEU A 46 12.69 -7.35 -1.98
CA LEU A 46 12.50 -8.32 -3.04
C LEU A 46 13.44 -7.99 -4.19
N LEU A 47 14.35 -8.91 -4.49
CA LEU A 47 15.20 -8.88 -5.67
C LEU A 47 14.70 -9.97 -6.62
N ASN A 48 14.40 -9.59 -7.87
CA ASN A 48 14.04 -10.54 -8.91
C ASN A 48 14.93 -10.30 -10.13
N GLN A 49 15.45 -11.38 -10.70
CA GLN A 49 16.26 -11.34 -11.91
C GLN A 49 15.81 -12.47 -12.83
N SER A 50 15.66 -12.15 -14.10
CA SER A 50 15.46 -13.15 -15.15
C SER A 50 16.46 -12.95 -16.28
N GLN A 51 17.04 -14.05 -16.75
CA GLN A 51 17.99 -14.08 -17.84
C GLN A 51 17.67 -15.26 -18.77
N TYR A 52 17.53 -14.95 -20.05
CA TYR A 52 17.21 -15.86 -21.12
C TYR A 52 18.31 -15.72 -22.18
N LYS A 53 18.76 -16.87 -22.69
CA LYS A 53 19.65 -16.97 -23.85
C LYS A 53 19.13 -18.09 -24.74
N ASN A 54 18.82 -17.78 -25.99
CA ASN A 54 18.31 -18.74 -26.99
C ASN A 54 17.08 -19.54 -26.52
N TRP A 55 16.22 -18.92 -25.68
CA TRP A 55 15.00 -19.55 -25.20
C TRP A 55 13.93 -19.50 -26.29
N VAL A 56 13.43 -20.66 -26.70
CA VAL A 56 12.55 -20.82 -27.88
C VAL A 56 11.22 -20.07 -27.72
N ALA A 57 10.66 -20.01 -26.51
CA ALA A 57 9.42 -19.27 -26.27
C ALA A 57 9.62 -17.75 -26.11
N GLY A 58 10.88 -17.27 -26.14
CA GLY A 58 11.23 -15.88 -25.91
C GLY A 58 11.17 -15.45 -24.44
N GLY A 59 11.79 -14.31 -24.14
CA GLY A 59 11.83 -13.75 -22.79
C GLY A 59 12.55 -12.41 -22.78
N ILE A 60 12.19 -11.54 -21.85
CA ILE A 60 12.83 -10.24 -21.66
C ILE A 60 13.70 -10.34 -20.42
N ASN A 61 15.02 -10.18 -20.59
CA ASN A 61 15.94 -10.14 -19.47
C ASN A 61 15.59 -8.93 -18.60
N ASN A 62 15.54 -9.12 -17.29
CA ASN A 62 15.23 -8.03 -16.38
C ASN A 62 15.92 -8.20 -15.01
N LEU A 63 16.00 -7.08 -14.31
CA LEU A 63 16.38 -6.98 -12.92
C LEU A 63 15.41 -6.02 -12.23
N SER A 64 14.82 -6.43 -11.12
CA SER A 64 13.95 -5.58 -10.31
C SER A 64 14.32 -5.62 -8.83
N LEU A 65 14.11 -4.49 -8.17
CA LEU A 65 14.22 -4.31 -6.73
C LEU A 65 12.90 -3.71 -6.22
N THR A 66 12.32 -4.29 -5.18
CA THR A 66 11.15 -3.74 -4.49
C THR A 66 11.40 -3.73 -2.98
N LEU A 67 11.17 -2.58 -2.37
CA LEU A 67 11.16 -2.40 -0.92
C LEU A 67 9.71 -2.29 -0.46
N ILE A 68 9.36 -3.07 0.56
CA ILE A 68 8.03 -3.07 1.17
C ILE A 68 8.20 -2.81 2.67
N LEU A 69 7.42 -1.88 3.21
CA LEU A 69 7.32 -1.56 4.61
C LEU A 69 5.91 -1.93 5.08
N ASP A 70 5.81 -2.82 6.06
CA ASP A 70 4.59 -3.09 6.81
C ASP A 70 4.84 -2.68 8.27
N TYR A 71 4.08 -1.74 8.82
CA TYR A 71 4.23 -1.29 10.19
C TYR A 71 2.88 -1.21 10.91
N ASP A 72 2.71 -2.00 11.96
CA ASP A 72 1.55 -2.01 12.83
C ASP A 72 1.90 -1.38 14.19
N TYR A 73 1.06 -0.47 14.67
CA TYR A 73 1.10 0.07 16.02
C TYR A 73 -0.28 0.01 16.66
N ILE A 74 -0.42 -0.78 17.73
CA ILE A 74 -1.68 -0.94 18.48
C ILE A 74 -1.44 -0.43 19.90
N LEU A 75 -2.21 0.56 20.32
CA LEU A 75 -2.27 1.04 21.70
C LEU A 75 -3.59 0.62 22.33
N LYS A 76 -3.54 -0.10 23.44
CA LYS A 76 -4.69 -0.39 24.29
C LYS A 76 -4.53 0.37 25.61
N LYS A 77 -5.54 1.13 26.02
CA LYS A 77 -5.57 1.82 27.31
C LYS A 77 -7.01 1.84 27.84
N GLY A 78 -7.30 1.00 28.82
CA GLY A 78 -8.65 0.74 29.32
C GLY A 78 -9.59 0.38 28.16
N ASP A 79 -10.66 1.14 28.02
CA ASP A 79 -11.67 0.93 26.98
C ASP A 79 -11.25 1.39 25.57
N LEU A 80 -10.17 2.18 25.47
CA LEU A 80 -9.67 2.66 24.18
C LEU A 80 -8.71 1.64 23.55
N GLU A 81 -8.90 1.38 22.26
CA GLU A 81 -7.96 0.67 21.39
C GLU A 81 -7.68 1.56 20.16
N TRP A 82 -6.42 1.87 19.89
CA TRP A 82 -5.98 2.67 18.75
C TRP A 82 -5.06 1.85 17.86
N ILE A 83 -5.53 1.50 16.67
CA ILE A 83 -4.86 0.65 15.70
C ILE A 83 -4.37 1.52 14.56
N ASN A 84 -3.06 1.56 14.36
CA ASN A 84 -2.41 2.26 13.25
C ASN A 84 -1.67 1.25 12.39
N ARG A 85 -1.81 1.36 11.07
CA ARG A 85 -1.09 0.56 10.10
C ARG A 85 -0.52 1.46 9.03
N ILE A 86 0.73 1.24 8.70
CA ILE A 86 1.41 1.89 7.59
C ILE A 86 1.88 0.79 6.64
N ASP A 87 1.36 0.81 5.43
CA ASP A 87 1.78 -0.06 4.34
C ASP A 87 2.44 0.79 3.26
N GLY A 88 3.68 0.51 2.92
CA GLY A 88 4.43 1.23 1.90
C GLY A 88 5.12 0.26 0.96
N ALA A 89 5.16 0.55 -0.33
CA ALA A 89 6.02 -0.18 -1.25
C ALA A 89 6.56 0.72 -2.34
N TYR A 90 7.82 0.49 -2.71
CA TYR A 90 8.47 1.18 -3.81
C TYR A 90 9.32 0.19 -4.59
N GLY A 91 9.10 0.14 -5.90
CA GLY A 91 9.73 -0.83 -6.79
C GLY A 91 10.23 -0.19 -8.07
N ILE A 92 11.39 -0.67 -8.51
CA ILE A 92 12.00 -0.34 -9.77
C ILE A 92 12.34 -1.62 -10.55
N VAL A 93 12.19 -1.56 -11.87
CA VAL A 93 12.54 -2.63 -12.79
C VAL A 93 13.32 -2.07 -13.98
N LYS A 94 14.37 -2.78 -14.37
CA LYS A 94 15.14 -2.54 -15.58
C LYS A 94 14.97 -3.75 -16.49
N ASN A 95 14.16 -3.58 -17.53
CA ASN A 95 14.06 -4.53 -18.61
C ASN A 95 15.17 -4.29 -19.64
N GLN A 96 15.52 -5.34 -20.39
CA GLN A 96 16.43 -5.26 -21.51
C GLN A 96 15.95 -4.25 -22.55
N ASN A 97 16.85 -3.40 -23.04
CA ASN A 97 16.59 -2.35 -24.04
C ASN A 97 15.55 -1.29 -23.61
N GLU A 98 15.10 -1.29 -22.36
CA GLU A 98 14.22 -0.25 -21.83
C GLU A 98 14.93 0.64 -20.82
N THR A 99 14.39 1.81 -20.55
CA THR A 99 14.85 2.65 -19.42
C THR A 99 14.45 2.02 -18.07
N LEU A 100 15.02 2.50 -16.97
CA LEU A 100 14.60 2.10 -15.62
C LEU A 100 13.17 2.61 -15.40
N LYS A 101 12.26 1.73 -14.98
CA LYS A 101 10.84 2.05 -14.76
C LYS A 101 10.45 1.78 -13.32
N LYS A 102 9.56 2.62 -12.78
CA LYS A 102 8.85 2.36 -11.52
C LYS A 102 7.79 1.30 -11.80
N ASN A 103 7.78 0.21 -11.03
CA ASN A 103 6.74 -0.84 -11.15
C ASN A 103 5.87 -0.99 -9.90
N GLU A 104 6.26 -0.36 -8.79
CA GLU A 104 5.49 -0.32 -7.55
C GLU A 104 5.66 1.03 -6.88
N ASP A 105 4.57 1.62 -6.41
CA ASP A 105 4.56 2.86 -5.62
C ASP A 105 3.21 2.98 -4.94
N ARG A 106 3.18 2.61 -3.67
CA ARG A 106 1.98 2.73 -2.85
C ARG A 106 2.34 3.14 -1.44
N PHE A 107 1.41 3.88 -0.85
CA PHE A 107 1.40 4.25 0.54
C PHE A 107 -0.03 4.16 1.04
N GLU A 108 -0.22 3.51 2.18
CA GLU A 108 -1.46 3.49 2.94
C GLU A 108 -1.15 3.78 4.41
N LEU A 109 -1.86 4.75 4.98
CA LEU A 109 -1.94 5.00 6.41
C LEU A 109 -3.38 4.70 6.84
N TYR A 110 -3.55 3.66 7.63
CA TYR A 110 -4.83 3.28 8.21
C TYR A 110 -4.79 3.52 9.73
N SER A 111 -5.73 4.28 10.26
CA SER A 111 -5.84 4.59 11.68
C SER A 111 -7.27 4.38 12.15
N LEU A 112 -7.48 3.48 13.11
CA LEU A 112 -8.77 3.14 13.68
C LEU A 112 -8.72 3.34 15.19
N LEU A 113 -9.51 4.28 15.67
CA LEU A 113 -9.81 4.43 17.08
C LEU A 113 -11.08 3.63 17.40
N ALA A 114 -11.02 2.79 18.42
CA ALA A 114 -12.14 1.97 18.89
C ALA A 114 -12.34 2.17 20.40
N LEU A 115 -13.51 2.67 20.79
CA LEU A 115 -13.90 2.86 22.19
C LEU A 115 -14.89 1.77 22.61
N LYS A 116 -14.55 0.99 23.62
CA LYS A 116 -15.38 -0.13 24.10
C LYS A 116 -16.79 0.34 24.44
N ASN A 117 -17.79 -0.42 23.99
CA ASN A 117 -19.19 -0.22 24.36
C ASN A 117 -19.73 -1.43 25.13
N LYS A 118 -20.10 -2.51 24.43
CA LYS A 118 -20.68 -3.72 25.06
C LYS A 118 -20.25 -4.99 24.35
N GLY A 119 -19.88 -6.01 25.13
CA GLY A 119 -19.52 -7.33 24.60
C GLY A 119 -18.33 -7.23 23.65
N ARG A 120 -18.54 -7.49 22.36
CA ARG A 120 -17.51 -7.44 21.30
C ARG A 120 -17.57 -6.18 20.44
N TRP A 121 -18.48 -5.25 20.78
CA TRP A 121 -18.72 -4.02 20.03
C TRP A 121 -18.03 -2.82 20.67
N SER A 122 -17.52 -1.95 19.80
CA SER A 122 -16.91 -0.67 20.12
C SER A 122 -17.45 0.40 19.16
N TYR A 123 -17.54 1.64 19.62
CA TYR A 123 -17.65 2.78 18.71
C TYR A 123 -16.33 2.98 17.98
N SER A 124 -16.38 3.42 16.72
CA SER A 124 -15.18 3.60 15.92
C SER A 124 -15.09 4.94 15.22
N ALA A 125 -13.87 5.43 15.10
CA ALA A 125 -13.47 6.51 14.20
C ALA A 125 -12.30 6.02 13.35
N LEU A 126 -12.44 6.12 12.04
CA LEU A 126 -11.53 5.61 11.04
C LEU A 126 -10.96 6.77 10.21
N LEU A 127 -9.65 6.73 9.98
CA LEU A 127 -8.93 7.49 8.97
C LEU A 127 -8.18 6.49 8.07
N ASN A 128 -8.35 6.58 6.76
CA ASN A 128 -7.55 5.83 5.80
C ASN A 128 -7.05 6.75 4.69
N VAL A 129 -5.74 6.87 4.53
CA VAL A 129 -5.10 7.69 3.50
C VAL A 129 -4.30 6.79 2.57
N LYS A 130 -4.59 6.84 1.26
CA LYS A 130 -3.88 6.10 0.22
C LYS A 130 -3.26 7.03 -0.80
N SER A 131 -2.01 6.80 -1.16
CA SER A 131 -1.29 7.67 -2.09
C SER A 131 -0.10 6.99 -2.77
N GLN A 132 0.59 7.75 -3.61
CA GLN A 132 1.88 7.46 -4.22
C GLN A 132 2.88 8.59 -3.90
N TRP A 133 4.17 8.29 -3.99
CA TRP A 133 5.25 9.22 -3.66
C TRP A 133 5.99 9.79 -4.88
N ALA A 134 6.26 8.95 -5.88
CA ALA A 134 7.14 9.27 -6.99
C ALA A 134 6.39 9.49 -8.29
N ASN A 135 7.03 10.19 -9.23
CA ASN A 135 6.46 10.41 -10.56
C ASN A 135 6.27 9.06 -11.29
N GLY A 136 5.03 8.77 -11.69
CA GLY A 136 4.69 7.63 -12.54
C GLY A 136 4.50 8.06 -13.98
N TYR A 137 4.95 7.22 -14.91
CA TYR A 137 4.89 7.51 -16.34
C TYR A 137 4.21 6.36 -17.07
N GLU A 138 3.37 6.71 -18.04
CA GLU A 138 2.98 5.82 -19.12
C GLU A 138 4.07 5.88 -20.20
N TYR A 139 4.44 4.72 -20.74
CA TYR A 139 5.49 4.58 -21.73
C TYR A 139 4.88 4.06 -23.03
N THR A 140 4.90 4.88 -24.09
CA THR A 140 4.40 4.50 -25.41
C THR A 140 5.53 4.53 -26.45
N GLN A 141 5.37 3.78 -27.53
CA GLN A 141 6.33 3.76 -28.63
C GLN A 141 6.07 4.95 -29.56
N GLY A 142 7.10 5.77 -29.76
CA GLY A 142 7.12 6.88 -30.69
C GLY A 142 7.75 6.51 -32.04
N PHE A 143 7.92 7.52 -32.90
CA PHE A 143 8.56 7.36 -34.21
C PHE A 143 10.02 6.89 -34.06
N ALA A 144 10.49 6.07 -35.00
CA ALA A 144 11.85 5.52 -35.04
C ALA A 144 12.33 4.83 -33.73
N ASN A 145 11.46 4.07 -33.06
CA ASN A 145 11.75 3.39 -31.78
C ASN A 145 12.11 4.31 -30.61
N SER A 146 11.75 5.59 -30.69
CA SER A 146 11.82 6.49 -29.53
C SER A 146 10.77 6.09 -28.49
N GLN A 147 11.06 6.30 -27.21
CA GLN A 147 10.11 6.05 -26.11
C GLN A 147 9.52 7.37 -25.65
N ILE A 148 8.20 7.53 -25.77
CA ILE A 148 7.47 8.69 -25.26
C ILE A 148 7.09 8.40 -23.81
N ARG A 149 7.33 9.36 -22.92
CA ARG A 149 7.03 9.27 -21.49
C ARG A 149 5.96 10.30 -21.14
N THR A 150 4.77 9.84 -20.82
CA THR A 150 3.66 10.70 -20.39
C THR A 150 3.52 10.60 -18.89
N LEU A 151 3.68 11.72 -18.18
CA LEU A 151 3.49 11.76 -16.74
C LEU A 151 2.02 11.43 -16.39
N LYS A 152 1.82 10.51 -15.45
CA LYS A 152 0.49 10.12 -14.95
C LYS A 152 0.34 10.32 -13.44
N THR A 153 1.37 10.04 -12.66
CA THR A 153 1.27 10.24 -11.20
C THR A 153 2.37 11.15 -10.71
N LYS A 154 2.10 11.84 -9.60
CA LYS A 154 3.01 12.71 -8.85
C LYS A 154 2.84 12.41 -7.38
N PHE A 155 3.73 12.96 -6.55
CA PHE A 155 3.56 12.96 -5.09
C PHE A 155 2.14 13.41 -4.71
N LEU A 156 1.44 12.58 -3.93
CA LEU A 156 0.05 12.82 -3.49
C LEU A 156 -0.97 12.97 -4.64
N SER A 157 -0.70 12.40 -5.81
CA SER A 157 -1.62 12.46 -6.96
C SER A 157 -1.71 11.12 -7.70
N PRO A 158 -2.80 10.34 -7.51
CA PRO A 158 -3.94 10.64 -6.64
C PRO A 158 -3.63 10.41 -5.16
N ALA A 159 -4.27 11.18 -4.28
CA ALA A 159 -4.37 10.90 -2.85
C ALA A 159 -5.84 10.71 -2.46
N TYR A 160 -6.14 9.58 -1.82
CA TYR A 160 -7.47 9.25 -1.32
C TYR A 160 -7.46 9.35 0.20
N SER A 161 -8.23 10.27 0.76
CA SER A 161 -8.40 10.42 2.20
C SER A 161 -9.81 10.03 2.58
N GLN A 162 -9.95 9.05 3.45
CA GLN A 162 -11.22 8.54 3.95
C GLN A 162 -11.30 8.79 5.44
N LEU A 163 -12.42 9.34 5.90
CA LEU A 163 -12.72 9.57 7.30
C LEU A 163 -14.10 8.98 7.57
N GLY A 164 -14.31 8.32 8.70
CA GLY A 164 -15.63 7.79 9.02
C GLY A 164 -15.81 7.46 10.48
N ILE A 165 -17.07 7.53 10.93
CA ILE A 165 -17.48 7.09 12.27
C ILE A 165 -18.49 5.95 12.17
N GLY A 166 -18.43 5.01 13.11
CA GLY A 166 -19.42 3.95 13.20
C GLY A 166 -19.13 2.92 14.29
N MET A 167 -19.19 1.64 13.91
CA MET A 167 -19.08 0.53 14.84
C MET A 167 -18.01 -0.47 14.43
N PHE A 168 -17.25 -0.93 15.41
CA PHE A 168 -16.22 -1.94 15.29
C PHE A 168 -16.59 -3.18 16.10
N TYR A 169 -16.56 -4.34 15.45
CA TYR A 169 -16.75 -5.64 16.07
C TYR A 169 -15.43 -6.41 16.03
N LYS A 170 -14.97 -6.88 17.18
CA LYS A 170 -13.77 -7.70 17.30
C LYS A 170 -14.08 -8.98 18.08
N LYS A 171 -14.02 -10.13 17.40
CA LYS A 171 -14.10 -11.43 18.06
C LYS A 171 -12.77 -11.76 18.72
N ASP A 172 -11.69 -11.61 17.96
CA ASP A 172 -10.30 -11.85 18.33
C ASP A 172 -9.38 -11.11 17.34
N ASN A 173 -8.07 -11.37 17.38
CA ASN A 173 -7.12 -10.74 16.46
C ASN A 173 -7.20 -11.27 15.02
N ASN A 174 -7.88 -12.40 14.80
CA ASN A 174 -7.99 -13.07 13.51
C ASN A 174 -9.34 -12.82 12.81
N LEU A 175 -10.37 -12.37 13.54
CA LEU A 175 -11.66 -11.99 12.96
C LEU A 175 -12.19 -10.68 13.56
N TRP A 176 -12.27 -9.66 12.71
CA TRP A 176 -12.90 -8.38 13.05
C TRP A 176 -13.49 -7.71 11.82
N PHE A 177 -14.44 -6.82 12.05
CA PHE A 177 -14.95 -5.91 11.01
C PHE A 177 -15.30 -4.55 11.60
N ASN A 178 -15.28 -3.54 10.75
CA ASN A 178 -15.65 -2.16 11.03
C ASN A 178 -16.65 -1.70 9.98
N TYR A 179 -17.72 -1.05 10.43
CA TYR A 179 -18.66 -0.38 9.54
C TYR A 179 -18.82 1.07 9.98
N ALA A 180 -18.27 1.99 9.19
CA ALA A 180 -18.39 3.43 9.40
C ALA A 180 -19.54 3.98 8.53
N VAL A 181 -20.70 4.18 9.14
CA VAL A 181 -21.95 4.57 8.45
C VAL A 181 -21.91 6.01 7.97
N LEU A 182 -21.29 6.90 8.75
CA LEU A 182 -21.09 8.28 8.37
C LEU A 182 -19.63 8.45 7.96
N SER A 183 -19.38 8.37 6.66
CA SER A 183 -18.04 8.49 6.09
C SER A 183 -17.97 9.52 4.98
N ALA A 184 -16.78 10.08 4.82
CA ALA A 184 -16.38 10.99 3.77
C ALA A 184 -15.12 10.46 3.08
N ARG A 185 -15.02 10.67 1.78
CA ARG A 185 -13.84 10.42 0.96
C ARG A 185 -13.51 11.67 0.17
N TYR A 186 -12.28 12.12 0.29
CA TYR A 186 -11.71 13.18 -0.52
C TYR A 186 -10.66 12.58 -1.45
N ILE A 187 -10.81 12.82 -2.75
CA ILE A 187 -9.85 12.41 -3.78
C ILE A 187 -9.17 13.68 -4.26
N MET A 188 -7.85 13.73 -4.12
CA MET A 188 -7.03 14.86 -4.55
C MET A 188 -6.13 14.44 -5.70
N VAL A 189 -5.98 15.32 -6.68
CA VAL A 189 -5.07 15.15 -7.83
C VAL A 189 -4.33 16.45 -8.09
N ASN A 190 -3.16 16.36 -8.70
CA ASN A 190 -2.39 17.53 -9.11
C ASN A 190 -3.10 18.25 -10.28
N PRO A 191 -3.20 19.60 -10.27
CA PRO A 191 -3.87 20.38 -11.33
C PRO A 191 -3.38 20.08 -12.75
N ILE A 192 -2.10 19.73 -12.91
CA ILE A 192 -1.52 19.39 -14.22
C ILE A 192 -2.27 18.26 -14.95
N PHE A 193 -2.97 17.40 -14.19
CA PHE A 193 -3.73 16.28 -14.74
C PHE A 193 -5.19 16.62 -15.04
N THR A 194 -5.67 17.80 -14.63
CA THR A 194 -7.07 18.23 -14.80
C THR A 194 -7.22 19.48 -15.66
N GLU A 195 -6.18 20.30 -15.81
CA GLU A 195 -6.18 21.53 -16.61
C GLU A 195 -6.34 21.27 -18.11
N SER A 196 -5.69 20.22 -18.62
CA SER A 196 -5.67 19.86 -20.05
C SER A 196 -6.74 18.86 -20.48
N LEU A 197 -7.67 18.52 -19.58
CA LEU A 197 -8.76 17.60 -19.88
C LEU A 197 -9.76 18.23 -20.86
N SER A 198 -10.40 17.39 -21.68
CA SER A 198 -11.53 17.79 -22.51
C SER A 198 -12.80 17.95 -21.66
N ASP A 199 -13.80 18.65 -22.19
CA ASP A 199 -15.06 18.82 -21.47
C ASP A 199 -15.77 17.47 -21.29
N GLY A 200 -16.17 17.16 -20.05
CA GLY A 200 -16.75 15.87 -19.67
C GLY A 200 -15.73 14.80 -19.27
N GLU A 201 -14.43 15.01 -19.50
CA GLU A 201 -13.38 14.13 -18.99
C GLU A 201 -13.10 14.36 -17.50
N ASN A 202 -12.56 13.34 -16.85
CA ASN A 202 -12.16 13.41 -15.45
C ASN A 202 -10.86 12.63 -15.23
N TYR A 203 -10.12 13.03 -14.19
CA TYR A 203 -8.92 12.34 -13.74
C TYR A 203 -9.14 11.75 -12.35
N PHE A 204 -9.16 10.42 -12.24
CA PHE A 204 -9.61 9.72 -11.01
C PHE A 204 -10.96 10.20 -10.48
N GLY A 205 -11.86 10.60 -11.40
CA GLY A 205 -13.15 11.14 -11.06
C GLY A 205 -13.18 12.61 -10.66
N VAL A 206 -12.03 13.31 -10.67
CA VAL A 206 -11.94 14.78 -10.49
C VAL A 206 -12.15 15.45 -11.84
N ASP A 207 -13.07 16.41 -11.91
CA ASP A 207 -13.46 17.05 -13.17
C ASP A 207 -12.38 18.03 -13.68
N LYS A 208 -12.47 18.40 -14.96
CA LYS A 208 -11.63 19.42 -15.59
C LYS A 208 -11.52 20.69 -14.75
N GLY A 209 -10.29 21.19 -14.59
CA GLY A 209 -9.99 22.43 -13.84
C GLY A 209 -10.13 22.32 -12.32
N LYS A 210 -10.56 21.19 -11.76
CA LYS A 210 -10.65 20.97 -10.31
C LYS A 210 -9.41 20.25 -9.78
N THR A 211 -9.17 20.32 -8.48
CA THR A 211 -8.03 19.67 -7.81
C THR A 211 -8.44 18.53 -6.88
N GLY A 212 -9.74 18.38 -6.65
CA GLY A 212 -10.26 17.27 -5.88
C GLY A 212 -11.76 17.09 -5.99
N ARG A 213 -12.24 16.05 -5.33
CA ARG A 213 -13.65 15.67 -5.29
C ARG A 213 -13.99 15.11 -3.93
N PHE A 214 -15.19 15.43 -3.44
CA PHE A 214 -15.72 14.92 -2.19
C PHE A 214 -16.85 13.91 -2.43
N GLU A 215 -16.85 12.83 -1.67
CA GLU A 215 -17.88 11.78 -1.69
C GLU A 215 -18.28 11.45 -0.26
N ALA A 216 -19.58 11.38 0.01
CA ALA A 216 -20.13 10.92 1.28
C ALA A 216 -20.73 9.52 1.12
N GLY A 217 -20.62 8.71 2.16
CA GLY A 217 -21.09 7.33 2.12
C GLY A 217 -20.68 6.51 3.32
N GLY A 218 -20.45 5.22 3.11
CA GLY A 218 -20.08 4.27 4.16
C GLY A 218 -18.77 3.54 3.87
N ILE A 219 -18.00 3.23 4.91
CA ILE A 219 -16.78 2.40 4.81
C ILE A 219 -17.03 1.07 5.52
N PHE A 220 -16.77 -0.04 4.83
CA PHE A 220 -16.74 -1.37 5.43
C PHE A 220 -15.35 -1.96 5.33
N SER A 221 -14.77 -2.31 6.47
CA SER A 221 -13.46 -2.96 6.57
C SER A 221 -13.60 -4.28 7.31
N ALA A 222 -13.04 -5.36 6.78
CA ALA A 222 -13.08 -6.66 7.43
C ALA A 222 -11.73 -7.37 7.32
N TYR A 223 -11.44 -8.18 8.33
CA TYR A 223 -10.27 -9.02 8.40
C TYR A 223 -10.64 -10.42 8.85
N TYR A 224 -10.10 -11.38 8.12
CA TYR A 224 -10.23 -12.78 8.46
C TYR A 224 -8.91 -13.51 8.23
N LYS A 225 -8.43 -14.21 9.26
CA LYS A 225 -7.25 -15.07 9.18
C LYS A 225 -7.56 -16.43 9.80
N THR A 226 -7.23 -17.49 9.08
CA THR A 226 -7.39 -18.86 9.58
C THR A 226 -6.21 -19.73 9.15
N GLU A 227 -5.90 -20.75 9.94
CA GLU A 227 -4.92 -21.78 9.58
C GLU A 227 -5.66 -22.89 8.83
N LEU A 228 -5.27 -23.16 7.58
CA LEU A 228 -5.86 -24.22 6.76
C LEU A 228 -5.18 -25.57 7.02
N LEU A 229 -3.85 -25.54 7.09
CA LEU A 229 -2.96 -26.67 7.38
C LEU A 229 -1.82 -26.14 8.26
N LYS A 230 -1.07 -27.04 8.90
CA LYS A 230 0.06 -26.65 9.76
C LYS A 230 1.01 -25.71 9.03
N ASN A 231 1.19 -24.49 9.55
CA ASN A 231 2.00 -23.42 8.95
C ASN A 231 1.48 -22.86 7.61
N MET A 232 0.21 -23.12 7.25
CA MET A 232 -0.44 -22.55 6.07
C MET A 232 -1.63 -21.71 6.49
N PHE A 233 -1.52 -20.40 6.31
CA PHE A 233 -2.55 -19.45 6.71
C PHE A 233 -3.27 -18.88 5.48
N PHE A 234 -4.60 -18.86 5.55
CA PHE A 234 -5.42 -18.05 4.67
C PHE A 234 -5.71 -16.72 5.35
N GLU A 235 -5.38 -15.62 4.68
CA GLU A 235 -5.57 -14.26 5.19
C GLU A 235 -6.34 -13.43 4.16
N ASN A 236 -7.41 -12.77 4.61
CA ASN A 236 -8.25 -11.90 3.81
C ASN A 236 -8.40 -10.54 4.49
N LYS A 237 -8.13 -9.48 3.72
CA LYS A 237 -8.33 -8.08 4.09
C LYS A 237 -9.31 -7.48 3.07
N LEU A 238 -10.46 -7.02 3.53
CA LEU A 238 -11.49 -6.39 2.70
C LEU A 238 -11.66 -4.94 3.13
N ASN A 239 -11.67 -4.01 2.17
CA ASN A 239 -11.94 -2.59 2.39
C ASN A 239 -12.84 -2.09 1.26
N LEU A 240 -14.06 -1.67 1.59
CA LEU A 240 -15.07 -1.20 0.65
C LEU A 240 -15.50 0.22 1.02
N PHE A 241 -15.68 1.06 0.00
CA PHE A 241 -16.30 2.37 0.14
C PHE A 241 -17.58 2.39 -0.69
N GLN A 242 -18.73 2.51 -0.02
CA GLN A 242 -20.02 2.69 -0.66
C GLN A 242 -20.29 4.18 -0.81
N ILE A 243 -20.49 4.64 -2.04
CA ILE A 243 -20.84 6.04 -2.33
C ILE A 243 -22.36 6.18 -2.19
N ILE A 244 -22.81 7.13 -1.36
CA ILE A 244 -24.23 7.50 -1.23
C ILE A 244 -24.47 8.83 -1.92
N LEU A 245 -23.54 9.79 -1.76
CA LEU A 245 -23.62 11.11 -2.36
C LEU A 245 -22.27 11.53 -2.91
N ARG A 246 -22.27 12.11 -4.11
CA ARG A 246 -21.10 12.75 -4.72
C ARG A 246 -21.31 14.27 -4.71
N ILE A 247 -20.35 15.01 -4.16
CA ILE A 247 -20.36 16.48 -4.16
C ILE A 247 -19.28 16.94 -5.14
N LEU A 248 -19.69 17.76 -6.12
CA LEU A 248 -18.87 18.26 -7.22
C LEU A 248 -17.94 19.39 -6.78
#